data_AF-A0A496W2A2-F1
#
_entry.id   AF-A0A496W2A2-F1
#
_cell.length_a   1.000
_cell.length_b   1.000
_cell.length_c   1.000
_cell.angle_alpha   90.00
_cell.angle_beta   90.00
_cell.angle_gamma   90.00
#
_symmetry.space_group_name_H-M   'P 1'
#
loop_
_entity.id
_entity.type
_entity.pdbx_description
1 polymer ?
#
loop_
_entity_poly.entity_id
_entity_poly.type
_entity_poly.pdbx_seq_one_letter_code
_entity_poly.pdbx_strand_id
1 'polypeptide(L)'
;MDENSSTLREISQDCVNAITNIDLLFNNLWFTYMKSIRLTKHALEQCIERGTDKIEISEAIRVGSIEPAKQDRLLYRANFQYNKYWQSQFYRIKQVAPVVKEEAYEIVVITVYTFYF
;
A
#
# COMPACT_ATOMS: atom_id res chain seq x y z
N MET A 1 -25.07 -27.94 45.10
CA MET A 1 -24.94 -26.47 44.99
C MET A 1 -23.67 -26.24 44.22
N ASP A 2 -23.84 -25.85 42.96
CA ASP A 2 -22.83 -25.93 41.92
C ASP A 2 -21.86 -24.74 41.98
N GLU A 3 -20.64 -24.98 42.46
CA GLU A 3 -19.51 -24.04 42.40
C GLU A 3 -18.72 -24.15 41.07
N ASN A 4 -19.31 -24.72 40.01
CA ASN A 4 -18.60 -24.99 38.75
C ASN A 4 -19.00 -24.07 37.58
N SER A 5 -19.73 -22.97 37.84
CA SER A 5 -20.25 -22.07 36.80
C SER A 5 -19.45 -20.78 36.60
N SER A 6 -18.50 -20.44 37.48
CA SER A 6 -17.69 -19.20 37.37
C SER A 6 -16.38 -19.42 36.61
N THR A 7 -15.78 -20.61 36.70
CA THR A 7 -14.43 -20.90 36.17
C THR A 7 -14.37 -21.08 34.65
N LEU A 8 -15.52 -21.32 33.99
CA LEU A 8 -15.62 -21.49 32.53
C LEU A 8 -15.91 -20.17 31.78
N ARG A 9 -16.16 -19.06 32.49
CA ARG A 9 -16.33 -17.73 31.88
C ARG A 9 -15.04 -16.90 31.89
N GLU A 10 -14.08 -17.21 32.76
CA GLU A 10 -12.78 -16.51 32.83
C GLU A 10 -11.80 -16.93 31.73
N ILE A 11 -11.87 -18.16 31.23
CA ILE A 11 -11.03 -18.61 30.09
C ILE A 11 -11.39 -17.90 28.77
N SER A 12 -12.50 -17.15 28.72
CA SER A 12 -12.97 -16.51 27.49
C SER A 12 -12.51 -15.06 27.30
N GLN A 13 -12.01 -14.36 28.32
CA GLN A 13 -11.63 -12.95 28.16
C GLN A 13 -10.12 -12.76 27.98
N ASP A 14 -9.30 -13.57 28.64
CA ASP A 14 -7.83 -13.48 28.54
C ASP A 14 -7.31 -13.94 27.19
N CYS A 15 -7.90 -15.00 26.61
CA CYS A 15 -7.57 -15.43 25.24
C CYS A 15 -8.01 -14.42 24.19
N VAL A 16 -9.19 -13.80 24.35
CA VAL A 16 -9.67 -12.74 23.46
C VAL A 16 -8.78 -11.50 23.56
N ASN A 17 -8.37 -11.11 24.77
CA ASN A 17 -7.45 -10.00 25.00
C ASN A 17 -6.03 -10.30 24.49
N ALA A 18 -5.57 -11.56 24.54
CA ALA A 18 -4.28 -11.95 23.97
C ALA A 18 -4.29 -11.91 22.43
N ILE A 19 -5.38 -12.34 21.79
CA ILE A 19 -5.55 -12.28 20.33
C ILE A 19 -5.60 -10.82 19.87
N THR A 20 -6.38 -9.95 20.52
CA THR A 20 -6.42 -8.52 20.17
C THR A 20 -5.09 -7.82 20.39
N ASN A 21 -4.33 -8.19 21.43
CA ASN A 21 -2.98 -7.66 21.65
C ASN A 21 -1.97 -8.15 20.60
N ILE A 22 -2.07 -9.39 20.12
CA ILE A 22 -1.20 -9.89 19.04
C ILE A 22 -1.52 -9.17 17.72
N ASP A 23 -2.80 -8.98 17.38
CA ASP A 23 -3.20 -8.21 16.20
C ASP A 23 -2.75 -6.75 16.30
N LEU A 24 -2.82 -6.13 17.47
CA LEU A 24 -2.32 -4.77 17.70
C LEU A 24 -0.79 -4.70 17.62
N LEU A 25 -0.06 -5.67 18.16
CA LEU A 25 1.40 -5.73 18.07
C LEU A 25 1.86 -6.01 16.64
N PHE A 26 1.17 -6.88 15.91
CA PHE A 26 1.43 -7.11 14.49
C PHE A 26 1.15 -5.82 13.70
N ASN A 27 -0.02 -5.21 13.84
CA ASN A 27 -0.33 -3.96 13.14
C ASN A 27 0.64 -2.82 13.50
N ASN A 28 1.00 -2.65 14.77
CA ASN A 28 1.93 -1.59 15.20
C ASN A 28 3.37 -1.87 14.76
N LEU A 29 3.83 -3.12 14.83
CA LEU A 29 5.17 -3.50 14.38
C LEU A 29 5.28 -3.39 12.87
N TRP A 30 4.25 -3.83 12.13
CA TRP A 30 4.20 -3.71 10.68
C TRP A 30 4.11 -2.26 10.23
N PHE A 31 3.28 -1.43 10.88
CA PHE A 31 3.25 0.01 10.62
C PHE A 31 4.63 0.66 10.85
N THR A 32 5.35 0.21 11.87
CA THR A 32 6.73 0.65 12.16
C THR A 32 7.76 0.10 11.16
N TYR A 33 7.53 -1.07 10.57
CA TYR A 33 8.43 -1.72 9.60
C TYR A 33 8.13 -1.39 8.13
N MET A 34 7.04 -0.69 7.84
CA MET A 34 6.75 -0.24 6.48
C MET A 34 7.69 0.90 6.09
N LYS A 35 8.56 0.65 5.11
CA LYS A 35 9.39 1.69 4.50
C LYS A 35 8.53 2.88 4.08
N SER A 36 8.91 4.09 4.49
CA SER A 36 8.18 5.31 4.12
C SER A 36 8.23 5.52 2.60
N ILE A 37 7.20 6.13 2.00
CA ILE A 37 7.17 6.40 0.55
C ILE A 37 7.35 7.89 0.34
N ARG A 38 8.46 8.26 -0.30
CA ARG A 38 8.80 9.64 -0.64
C ARG A 38 8.82 9.83 -2.15
N LEU A 39 8.12 10.86 -2.62
CA LEU A 39 8.15 11.24 -4.03
C LEU A 39 9.22 12.30 -4.24
N THR A 40 10.04 12.13 -5.28
CA THR A 40 10.91 13.21 -5.75
C THR A 40 10.10 14.35 -6.36
N LYS A 41 10.70 15.54 -6.50
CA LYS A 41 10.06 16.68 -7.19
C LYS A 41 9.60 16.29 -8.60
N HIS A 42 10.46 15.60 -9.35
CA HIS A 42 10.13 15.11 -10.68
C HIS A 42 8.93 14.14 -10.65
N ALA A 43 8.89 13.19 -9.71
CA ALA A 43 7.75 12.29 -9.58
C ALA A 43 6.44 13.03 -9.28
N LEU A 44 6.47 14.07 -8.43
CA LEU A 44 5.30 14.90 -8.13
C LEU A 44 4.77 15.63 -9.37
N GLU A 45 5.66 16.22 -10.18
CA GLU A 45 5.30 16.86 -11.46
C GLU A 45 4.65 15.83 -12.40
N GLN A 46 5.25 14.64 -12.52
CA GLN A 46 4.71 13.56 -13.33
C GLN A 46 3.35 13.05 -12.85
N CYS A 47 3.05 13.10 -11.54
CA CYS A 47 1.72 12.75 -11.04
C CYS A 47 0.64 13.64 -11.65
N ILE A 48 0.88 14.95 -11.65
CA ILE A 48 -0.04 15.97 -12.15
C ILE A 48 -0.21 15.80 -13.67
N GLU A 49 0.90 15.71 -14.40
CA GLU A 49 0.90 15.58 -15.86
C GLU A 49 0.21 14.29 -16.34
N ARG A 50 0.29 13.22 -15.56
CA ARG A 50 -0.16 11.88 -15.93
C ARG A 50 -1.44 11.43 -15.22
N GLY A 51 -2.09 12.30 -14.46
CA GLY A 51 -3.41 12.03 -13.88
C GLY A 51 -3.42 10.94 -12.80
N THR A 52 -2.39 10.91 -11.96
CA THR A 52 -2.28 10.02 -10.78
C THR A 52 -2.00 10.83 -9.52
N ASP A 53 -2.16 10.20 -8.36
CA ASP A 53 -1.84 10.81 -7.07
C ASP A 53 -0.97 9.92 -6.16
N LYS A 54 -0.64 10.45 -4.97
CA LYS A 54 0.19 9.76 -3.97
C LYS A 54 -0.50 8.53 -3.38
N ILE A 55 -1.84 8.52 -3.32
CA ILE A 55 -2.61 7.40 -2.76
C ILE A 55 -2.48 6.21 -3.70
N GLU A 56 -2.75 6.41 -4.97
CA GLU A 56 -2.64 5.37 -6.01
C GLU A 56 -1.20 4.86 -6.16
N ILE A 57 -0.21 5.75 -6.05
CA ILE A 57 1.21 5.36 -6.06
C ILE A 57 1.55 4.50 -4.83
N SER A 58 1.12 4.93 -3.65
CA SER A 58 1.36 4.18 -2.42
C SER A 58 0.72 2.80 -2.52
N GLU A 59 -0.53 2.72 -2.97
CA GLU A 59 -1.22 1.46 -3.16
C GLU A 59 -0.51 0.57 -4.18
N ALA A 60 -0.12 1.11 -5.34
CA ALA A 60 0.63 0.37 -6.34
C ALA A 60 1.95 -0.21 -5.80
N ILE A 61 2.65 0.52 -4.93
CA ILE A 61 3.88 0.03 -4.27
C ILE A 61 3.57 -1.04 -3.22
N ARG A 62 2.43 -0.97 -2.52
CA ARG A 62 2.09 -1.93 -1.47
C ARG A 62 1.51 -3.24 -1.99
N VAL A 63 0.68 -3.20 -3.03
CA VAL A 63 -0.10 -4.36 -3.49
C VAL A 63 0.16 -4.75 -4.94
N GLY A 64 0.83 -3.87 -5.71
CA GLY A 64 1.07 -4.10 -7.12
C GLY A 64 2.11 -5.17 -7.40
N SER A 65 2.09 -5.69 -8.62
CA SER A 65 3.15 -6.55 -9.12
C SER A 65 4.46 -5.79 -9.26
N ILE A 66 5.58 -6.45 -8.98
CA ILE A 66 6.92 -5.87 -9.01
C ILE A 66 7.77 -6.47 -10.14
N GLU A 67 8.53 -5.62 -10.82
CA GLU A 67 9.46 -6.00 -11.87
C GLU A 67 10.77 -5.22 -11.78
N PRO A 68 11.92 -5.82 -12.16
CA PRO A 68 13.17 -5.07 -12.27
C PRO A 68 13.10 -3.96 -13.33
N ALA A 69 13.70 -2.81 -13.03
CA ALA A 69 13.90 -1.70 -13.95
C ALA A 69 15.39 -1.36 -14.08
N LYS A 70 15.74 -0.45 -15.00
CA LYS A 70 17.13 -0.03 -15.23
C LYS A 70 17.76 0.57 -13.96
N GLN A 71 19.07 0.38 -13.79
CA GLN A 71 19.89 1.00 -12.74
C GLN A 71 19.46 0.60 -11.32
N ASP A 72 19.21 -0.70 -11.09
CA ASP A 72 18.82 -1.28 -9.80
C ASP A 72 17.59 -0.60 -9.18
N ARG A 73 16.63 -0.29 -10.05
CA ARG A 73 15.32 0.26 -9.69
C ARG A 73 14.28 -0.84 -9.81
N LEU A 74 13.14 -0.62 -9.18
CA LEU A 74 11.99 -1.49 -9.25
C LEU A 74 10.84 -0.74 -9.90
N LEU A 75 10.05 -1.43 -10.71
CA LEU A 75 8.81 -0.96 -11.29
C LEU A 75 7.66 -1.71 -10.64
N TYR A 76 6.81 -0.98 -9.95
CA TYR A 76 5.56 -1.51 -9.44
C TYR A 76 4.45 -1.26 -10.45
N ARG A 77 3.41 -2.10 -10.46
CA ARG A 77 2.24 -1.96 -11.33
C ARG A 77 0.96 -2.37 -10.61
N ALA A 78 -0.03 -1.49 -10.62
CA ALA A 78 -1.38 -1.82 -10.17
C ALA A 78 -2.44 -1.20 -11.10
N ASN A 79 -3.53 -1.93 -11.29
CA ASN A 79 -4.69 -1.49 -12.06
C ASN A 79 -5.79 -1.00 -11.12
N PHE A 80 -6.36 0.16 -11.45
CA PHE A 80 -7.42 0.81 -10.70
C PHE A 80 -8.64 0.96 -11.59
N GLN A 81 -9.83 0.78 -11.00
CA GLN A 81 -11.06 1.20 -11.65
C GLN A 81 -11.06 2.72 -11.76
N TYR A 82 -11.12 3.22 -13.00
CA TYR A 82 -11.04 4.64 -13.30
C TYR A 82 -12.39 5.22 -13.67
N ASN A 83 -13.08 4.61 -14.64
CA ASN A 83 -14.42 4.98 -15.13
C ASN A 83 -14.63 6.48 -15.32
N LYS A 84 -13.63 7.16 -15.90
CA LYS A 84 -13.58 8.62 -16.09
C LYS A 84 -12.97 8.96 -17.44
N TYR A 85 -13.10 10.22 -17.83
CA TYR A 85 -12.44 10.76 -19.02
C TYR A 85 -11.01 11.19 -18.68
N TRP A 86 -10.07 10.85 -19.56
CA TRP A 86 -8.71 11.38 -19.60
C TRP A 86 -8.43 11.89 -21.01
N GLN A 87 -8.03 13.16 -21.14
CA GLN A 87 -7.76 13.82 -22.44
C GLN A 87 -8.86 13.54 -23.50
N SER A 88 -10.12 13.77 -23.13
CA SER A 88 -11.30 13.61 -23.98
C SER A 88 -11.70 12.17 -24.35
N GLN A 89 -10.99 11.15 -23.86
CA GLN A 89 -11.34 9.74 -24.05
C GLN A 89 -11.78 9.09 -22.73
N PHE A 90 -12.83 8.27 -22.78
CA PHE A 90 -13.29 7.51 -21.61
C PHE A 90 -12.48 6.23 -21.44
N TYR A 91 -12.05 5.96 -20.21
CA TYR A 91 -11.29 4.77 -19.85
C TYR A 91 -11.90 4.10 -18.63
N ARG A 92 -11.94 2.76 -18.65
CA ARG A 92 -12.46 1.97 -17.54
C ARG A 92 -11.38 1.70 -16.52
N ILE A 93 -10.16 1.44 -17.00
CA ILE A 93 -9.03 1.06 -16.16
C ILE A 93 -7.92 2.09 -16.30
N LYS A 94 -7.32 2.45 -15.17
CA LYS A 94 -6.05 3.16 -15.11
C LYS A 94 -5.01 2.26 -14.45
N GLN A 95 -3.89 2.03 -15.13
CA GLN A 95 -2.73 1.39 -14.52
C GLN A 95 -1.77 2.47 -14.04
N VAL A 96 -1.34 2.38 -12.78
CA VAL A 96 -0.30 3.24 -12.20
C VAL A 96 0.96 2.41 -12.01
N ALA A 97 2.07 2.92 -12.54
CA ALA A 97 3.32 2.18 -12.62
C ALA A 97 4.51 3.02 -12.13
N PRO A 98 4.72 3.15 -10.80
CA PRO A 98 5.82 3.91 -10.24
C PRO A 98 7.16 3.17 -10.37
N VAL A 99 8.18 3.89 -10.82
CA VAL A 99 9.59 3.46 -10.80
C VAL A 99 10.24 4.01 -9.54
N VAL A 100 10.80 3.11 -8.74
CA VAL A 100 11.35 3.44 -7.42
C VAL A 100 12.78 2.97 -7.24
N LYS A 101 13.50 3.64 -6.35
CA LYS A 101 14.69 3.09 -5.70
C LYS A 101 14.32 2.73 -4.27
N GLU A 102 14.59 1.50 -3.89
CA GLU A 102 14.44 1.09 -2.49
C GLU A 102 15.72 1.40 -1.72
N GLU A 103 15.55 2.09 -0.60
CA GLU A 103 16.57 2.35 0.40
C GLU A 103 16.25 1.53 1.67
N ALA A 104 17.10 1.65 2.70
CA ALA A 104 16.94 0.90 3.95
C ALA A 104 15.59 1.20 4.64
N TYR A 105 15.18 2.47 4.71
CA TYR A 105 14.02 2.93 5.48
C TYR A 105 12.95 3.62 4.63
N GLU A 106 13.22 3.83 3.34
CA GLU A 106 12.30 4.51 2.43
C GLU A 106 12.29 3.89 1.03
N ILE A 107 11.19 4.13 0.33
CA ILE A 107 11.01 3.86 -1.08
C ILE A 107 10.94 5.23 -1.76
N VAL A 108 11.95 5.53 -2.57
CA VAL A 108 12.07 6.80 -3.27
C VAL A 108 11.47 6.67 -4.65
N VAL A 109 10.34 7.32 -4.88
CA VAL A 109 9.67 7.34 -6.19
C VAL A 109 10.38 8.33 -7.10
N ILE A 110 10.98 7.80 -8.16
CA ILE A 110 11.78 8.56 -9.12
C ILE A 110 10.88 9.12 -10.22
N THR A 111 10.00 8.29 -10.78
CA THR A 111 9.01 8.70 -11.78
C THR A 111 7.80 7.77 -11.72
N VAL A 112 6.70 8.15 -12.35
CA VAL A 112 5.48 7.35 -12.40
C VAL A 112 4.89 7.35 -13.79
N TYR A 113 4.60 6.18 -14.35
CA TYR A 113 3.83 6.09 -15.59
C TYR A 113 2.36 5.83 -15.26
N THR A 114 1.46 6.34 -16.10
CA THR A 114 0.07 5.93 -16.12
C THR A 114 -0.30 5.44 -17.51
N PHE A 115 -1.11 4.39 -17.53
CA PHE A 115 -1.69 3.86 -18.76
C PHE A 115 -3.19 3.78 -18.57
N TYR A 116 -3.94 4.08 -19.63
CA TYR A 116 -5.39 4.10 -19.59
C TYR A 116 -5.93 3.11 -20.63
N PHE A 117 -6.87 2.26 -20.21
CA PHE A 117 -7.44 1.18 -21.01
C PHE A 117 -8.99 1.21 -20.99
#